data_AF-A0A0E0H064-F1
#
_entry.id   AF-A0A0E0H064-F1
#
_cell.length_a   1.000
_cell.length_b   1.000
_cell.length_c   1.000
_cell.angle_alpha   90.00
_cell.angle_beta   90.00
_cell.angle_gamma   90.00
#
_symmetry.space_group_name_H-M   'P 1'
#
loop_
_entity.id
_entity.type
_entity.pdbx_description
1 polymer ?
#
loop_
_entity_poly.entity_id
_entity_poly.type
_entity_poly.pdbx_seq_one_letter_code
_entity_poly.pdbx_strand_id
1 'polypeptide(L)'
;MGFVTAAADAVVALLSLTMAVAAPLFDAQVVLPRGLYPAPLVGIHRWFAAEFGHYLVADPPPFFRGLVWLDLAFLWPVCVANLYGILARRPWSAATSIMAGVYVLTYMSAIFGEMLGSGRTTPKLIQLYVPFALAAVTAVLRGFCSCSAQATAVASHAPTARKKRL
;
A
#
# COMPACT_ATOMS: atom_id res chain seq x y z
N MET A 1 -25.07 4.76 -7.17
CA MET A 1 -23.71 4.36 -6.75
C MET A 1 -23.25 5.36 -5.71
N GLY A 2 -23.04 4.92 -4.47
CA GLY A 2 -22.98 5.79 -3.31
C GLY A 2 -21.66 6.54 -3.19
N PHE A 3 -21.72 7.81 -2.77
CA PHE A 3 -20.58 8.67 -2.44
C PHE A 3 -19.44 7.96 -1.69
N VAL A 4 -19.78 7.04 -0.79
CA VAL A 4 -18.83 6.21 -0.02
C VAL A 4 -17.91 5.37 -0.92
N THR A 5 -18.43 4.78 -1.99
CA THR A 5 -17.62 3.97 -2.92
C THR A 5 -16.63 4.81 -3.71
N ALA A 6 -17.04 6.00 -4.15
CA ALA A 6 -16.16 6.94 -4.85
C ALA A 6 -15.08 7.50 -3.93
N ALA A 7 -15.42 7.80 -2.67
CA ALA A 7 -14.45 8.23 -1.67
C ALA A 7 -13.41 7.14 -1.37
N ALA A 8 -13.85 5.88 -1.21
CA ALA A 8 -12.94 4.76 -1.02
C ALA A 8 -12.01 4.56 -2.24
N ASP A 9 -12.55 4.63 -3.46
CA ASP A 9 -11.74 4.57 -4.69
C ASP A 9 -10.68 5.67 -4.73
N ALA A 10 -11.04 6.90 -4.35
CA ALA A 10 -10.11 8.03 -4.32
C ALA A 10 -9.01 7.86 -3.26
N VAL A 11 -9.36 7.43 -2.04
CA VAL A 11 -8.38 7.16 -0.96
C VAL A 11 -7.39 6.08 -1.39
N VAL A 12 -7.87 4.99 -1.99
CA VAL A 12 -7.04 3.87 -2.43
C VAL A 12 -6.17 4.26 -3.63
N ALA A 13 -6.70 5.06 -4.56
CA ALA A 13 -5.92 5.61 -5.66
C ALA A 13 -4.82 6.54 -5.15
N LEU A 14 -5.12 7.41 -4.19
CA LEU A 14 -4.13 8.30 -3.58
C LEU A 14 -3.03 7.52 -2.84
N LEU A 15 -3.40 6.50 -2.07
CA LEU A 15 -2.45 5.60 -1.43
C LEU A 15 -1.55 4.93 -2.48
N SER A 16 -2.14 4.39 -3.54
CA SER A 16 -1.41 3.68 -4.60
C SER A 16 -0.46 4.61 -5.35
N LEU A 17 -0.90 5.83 -5.65
CA LEU A 17 -0.07 6.87 -6.26
C LEU A 17 1.09 7.25 -5.34
N THR A 18 0.81 7.46 -4.06
CA THR A 18 1.83 7.83 -3.07
C THR A 18 2.90 6.75 -2.99
N MET A 19 2.52 5.48 -2.86
CA MET A 19 3.47 4.35 -2.82
C MET A 19 4.19 4.14 -4.15
N ALA A 20 3.51 4.33 -5.29
CA ALA A 20 4.12 4.20 -6.61
C ALA A 20 5.25 5.21 -6.85
N VAL A 21 5.16 6.39 -6.23
CA VAL A 21 6.19 7.44 -6.29
C VAL A 21 7.21 7.29 -5.16
N ALA A 22 6.76 7.05 -3.93
CA ALA A 22 7.61 6.97 -2.75
C ALA A 22 8.55 5.76 -2.79
N ALA A 23 8.11 4.59 -3.23
CA ALA A 23 8.95 3.40 -3.28
C ALA A 23 10.26 3.61 -4.07
N PRO A 24 10.24 4.09 -5.34
CA PRO A 24 11.47 4.30 -6.09
C PRO A 24 12.25 5.58 -5.72
N LEU A 25 11.58 6.65 -5.28
CA LEU A 25 12.25 7.93 -4.99
C LEU A 25 12.73 8.06 -3.55
N PHE A 26 12.07 7.39 -2.60
CA PHE A 26 12.32 7.53 -1.17
C PHE A 26 12.86 6.22 -0.59
N ASP A 27 12.07 5.14 -0.63
CA ASP A 27 12.42 3.89 0.05
C ASP A 27 13.66 3.24 -0.57
N ALA A 28 13.77 3.29 -1.89
CA ALA A 28 14.92 2.78 -2.62
C ALA A 28 16.26 3.44 -2.17
N GLN A 29 16.26 4.67 -1.64
CA GLN A 29 17.47 5.32 -1.12
C GLN A 29 18.06 4.62 0.13
N VAL A 30 17.29 3.75 0.78
CA VAL A 30 17.72 2.94 1.93
C VAL A 30 18.61 1.76 1.49
N VAL A 31 18.37 1.23 0.28
CA VAL A 31 19.05 0.03 -0.24
C VAL A 31 19.97 0.33 -1.43
N LEU A 32 19.68 1.36 -2.22
CA LEU A 32 20.51 1.77 -3.36
C LEU A 32 21.58 2.80 -2.94
N PRO A 33 22.72 2.83 -3.65
CA PRO A 33 23.73 3.86 -3.47
C PRO A 33 23.15 5.26 -3.68
N ARG A 34 23.41 6.18 -2.74
CA ARG A 34 22.96 7.58 -2.80
C ARG A 34 23.44 8.34 -4.04
N GLY A 35 24.52 7.89 -4.68
CA GLY A 35 25.04 8.46 -5.92
C GLY A 35 24.13 8.28 -7.15
N LEU A 36 23.13 7.39 -7.06
CA LEU A 36 22.12 7.21 -8.11
C LEU A 36 21.01 8.28 -8.05
N TYR A 37 20.95 9.06 -6.97
CA TYR A 37 19.90 10.04 -6.73
C TYR A 37 20.43 11.47 -6.80
N PRO A 38 19.62 12.42 -7.32
CA PRO A 38 20.02 13.82 -7.36
C PRO A 38 20.13 14.39 -5.95
N ALA A 39 21.11 15.27 -5.74
CA ALA A 39 21.39 15.93 -4.46
C ALA A 39 20.16 16.48 -3.70
N PRO A 40 19.18 17.16 -4.34
CA PRO A 40 17.99 17.64 -3.64
C PRO A 40 17.14 16.50 -3.03
N LEU A 41 17.05 15.36 -3.71
CA LEU A 41 16.23 14.24 -3.24
C LEU A 41 16.85 13.53 -2.04
N VAL A 42 18.18 13.42 -2.04
CA VAL A 42 18.96 12.95 -0.88
C VAL A 42 18.84 13.94 0.29
N GLY A 43 18.81 15.24 0.00
CA GLY A 43 18.59 16.30 0.97
C GLY A 43 17.23 16.20 1.67
N ILE A 44 16.16 16.03 0.89
CA ILE A 44 14.79 15.82 1.41
C ILE A 44 14.72 14.56 2.27
N HIS A 45 15.32 13.46 1.82
CA HIS A 45 15.34 12.21 2.59
C HIS A 45 16.06 12.36 3.94
N ARG A 46 17.20 13.07 3.98
CA ARG A 46 17.92 13.37 5.24
C ARG A 46 17.13 14.31 6.15
N TRP A 47 16.54 15.37 5.59
CA TRP A 47 15.71 16.30 6.34
C TRP A 47 14.51 15.58 6.95
N PHE A 48 13.84 14.71 6.19
CA PHE A 48 12.73 13.90 6.68
C PHE A 48 13.16 12.99 7.83
N ALA A 49 14.28 12.26 7.68
CA ALA A 49 14.79 11.41 8.74
C ALA A 49 15.09 12.19 10.04
N ALA A 50 15.61 13.41 9.91
CA ALA A 50 15.89 14.29 11.04
C ALA A 50 14.60 14.87 11.67
N GLU A 51 13.68 15.38 10.85
CA GLU A 51 12.45 16.06 11.30
C GLU A 51 11.49 15.10 12.02
N PHE A 52 11.35 13.88 11.49
CA PHE A 52 10.48 12.86 12.06
C PHE A 52 11.18 11.97 13.09
N GLY A 53 12.49 12.16 13.32
CA GLY A 53 13.29 11.30 14.20
C GLY A 53 13.26 9.84 13.76
N HIS A 54 13.23 9.62 12.45
CA HIS A 54 12.96 8.31 11.85
C HIS A 54 14.19 7.41 11.96
N TYR A 55 14.40 6.80 13.13
CA TYR A 55 15.59 6.00 13.44
C TYR A 55 15.78 4.82 12.46
N LEU A 56 14.69 4.22 11.98
CA LEU A 56 14.71 3.14 10.96
C LEU A 56 15.29 3.59 9.60
N VAL A 57 15.26 4.89 9.31
CA VAL A 57 15.78 5.45 8.05
C VAL A 57 17.18 6.06 8.27
N ALA A 58 17.45 6.55 9.47
CA ALA A 58 18.75 7.07 9.86
C ALA A 58 19.81 5.96 9.98
N ASP A 59 19.46 4.83 10.61
CA ASP A 59 20.32 3.64 10.70
C ASP A 59 19.47 2.37 10.44
N PRO A 60 19.29 2.01 9.15
CA PRO A 60 18.33 0.99 8.77
C PRO A 60 18.78 -0.41 9.21
N PRO A 61 18.04 -1.07 10.13
CA PRO A 61 18.34 -2.42 10.57
C PRO A 61 18.15 -3.42 9.40
N PRO A 62 18.78 -4.59 9.45
CA PRO A 62 18.74 -5.56 8.35
C PRO A 62 17.32 -5.96 7.93
N PHE A 63 16.38 -6.10 8.87
CA PHE A 63 15.00 -6.45 8.56
C PHE A 63 14.31 -5.35 7.74
N PHE A 64 14.57 -4.07 8.06
CA PHE A 64 13.97 -2.93 7.37
C PHE A 64 14.44 -2.84 5.92
N ARG A 65 15.73 -3.12 5.67
CA ARG A 65 16.26 -3.23 4.29
C ARG A 65 15.58 -4.35 3.51
N GLY A 66 15.28 -5.47 4.16
CA GLY A 66 14.51 -6.57 3.58
C GLY A 66 13.09 -6.14 3.19
N LEU A 67 12.42 -5.39 4.06
CA LEU A 67 11.09 -4.84 3.77
C LEU A 67 11.14 -3.84 2.60
N VAL A 68 12.14 -2.95 2.55
CA VAL A 68 12.31 -2.02 1.42
C VAL A 68 12.52 -2.76 0.10
N TRP A 69 13.29 -3.86 0.09
CA TRP A 69 13.39 -4.69 -1.11
C TRP A 69 12.05 -5.26 -1.56
N LEU A 70 11.23 -5.67 -0.60
CA LEU A 70 9.89 -6.16 -0.86
C LEU A 70 8.95 -5.04 -1.32
N ASP A 71 9.12 -3.81 -0.83
CA ASP A 71 8.41 -2.63 -1.32
C ASP A 71 8.72 -2.39 -2.80
N LEU A 72 10.00 -2.43 -3.17
CA LEU A 72 10.44 -2.24 -4.55
C LEU A 72 10.00 -3.38 -5.48
N ALA A 73 10.15 -4.63 -5.04
CA ALA A 73 9.91 -5.79 -5.90
C ALA A 73 8.42 -6.15 -6.01
N PHE A 74 7.63 -5.90 -4.97
CA PHE A 74 6.24 -6.34 -4.88
C PHE A 74 5.26 -5.18 -4.75
N LEU A 75 5.40 -4.32 -3.73
CA LEU A 75 4.41 -3.27 -3.49
C LEU A 75 4.35 -2.27 -4.64
N TRP A 76 5.50 -1.83 -5.15
CA TRP A 76 5.61 -0.87 -6.24
C TRP A 76 4.84 -1.30 -7.50
N PRO A 77 5.10 -2.47 -8.12
CA PRO A 77 4.35 -2.89 -9.30
C PRO A 77 2.87 -3.11 -8.98
N VAL A 78 2.52 -3.60 -7.79
CA VAL A 78 1.12 -3.78 -7.38
C VAL A 78 0.40 -2.44 -7.25
N CYS A 79 1.03 -1.42 -6.68
CA CYS A 79 0.46 -0.08 -6.54
C CYS A 79 0.29 0.62 -7.89
N VAL A 80 1.26 0.50 -8.81
CA VAL A 80 1.13 0.99 -10.19
C VAL A 80 -0.04 0.30 -10.90
N ALA A 81 -0.10 -1.03 -10.80
CA ALA A 81 -1.17 -1.84 -11.38
C ALA A 81 -2.54 -1.47 -10.78
N ASN A 82 -2.61 -1.27 -9.46
CA ASN A 82 -3.83 -0.89 -8.75
C ASN A 82 -4.33 0.50 -9.17
N LEU A 83 -3.43 1.49 -9.23
CA LEU A 83 -3.76 2.84 -9.66
C LEU A 83 -4.34 2.83 -11.08
N TYR A 84 -3.68 2.15 -12.00
CA TYR A 84 -4.18 1.98 -13.35
C TYR A 84 -5.54 1.25 -13.37
N GLY A 85 -5.67 0.18 -12.58
CA GLY A 85 -6.91 -0.59 -12.47
C GLY A 85 -8.09 0.26 -12.01
N ILE A 86 -7.88 1.18 -11.06
CA ILE A 86 -8.91 2.11 -10.57
C ILE A 86 -9.29 3.10 -11.67
N LEU A 87 -8.30 3.76 -12.27
CA LEU A 87 -8.51 4.78 -13.31
C LEU A 87 -9.20 4.21 -14.55
N ALA A 88 -8.77 3.02 -14.98
CA ALA A 88 -9.35 2.31 -16.13
C ALA A 88 -10.56 1.43 -15.77
N ARG A 89 -11.05 1.50 -14.52
CA ARG A 89 -12.20 0.72 -13.99
C ARG A 89 -12.12 -0.79 -14.31
N ARG A 90 -10.93 -1.37 -14.15
CA ARG A 90 -10.68 -2.78 -14.44
C ARG A 90 -11.08 -3.67 -13.27
N PRO A 91 -11.66 -4.86 -13.53
CA PRO A 91 -12.19 -5.72 -12.46
C PRO A 91 -11.10 -6.27 -11.52
N TRP A 92 -9.86 -6.41 -12.02
CA TRP A 92 -8.71 -6.87 -11.24
C TRP A 92 -8.17 -5.83 -10.26
N SER A 93 -8.66 -4.57 -10.32
CA SER A 93 -8.31 -3.55 -9.32
C SER A 93 -8.74 -3.95 -7.90
N ALA A 94 -9.76 -4.80 -7.78
CA ALA A 94 -10.20 -5.32 -6.48
C ALA A 94 -9.11 -6.19 -5.84
N ALA A 95 -8.55 -7.13 -6.61
CA ALA A 95 -7.49 -8.02 -6.14
C ALA A 95 -6.20 -7.26 -5.79
N THR A 96 -5.78 -6.33 -6.64
CA THR A 96 -4.59 -5.51 -6.39
C THR A 96 -4.76 -4.60 -5.17
N SER A 97 -5.97 -4.10 -4.93
CA SER A 97 -6.31 -3.30 -3.73
C SER A 97 -6.20 -4.13 -2.45
N ILE A 98 -6.64 -5.40 -2.47
CA ILE A 98 -6.45 -6.32 -1.34
C ILE A 98 -4.96 -6.59 -1.11
N MET A 99 -4.22 -6.94 -2.17
CA MET A 99 -2.79 -7.22 -2.07
C MET A 99 -2.02 -6.04 -1.49
N ALA A 100 -2.22 -4.83 -2.04
CA ALA A 100 -1.58 -3.61 -1.54
C ALA A 100 -1.98 -3.32 -0.09
N GLY A 101 -3.27 -3.41 0.24
CA GLY A 101 -3.76 -3.14 1.59
C GLY A 101 -3.22 -4.10 2.64
N VAL A 102 -3.27 -5.41 2.38
CA VAL A 102 -2.74 -6.44 3.30
C VAL A 102 -1.24 -6.30 3.47
N TYR A 103 -0.52 -6.02 2.38
CA TYR A 103 0.90 -5.77 2.43
C TYR A 103 1.24 -4.58 3.33
N VAL A 104 0.60 -3.42 3.10
CA VAL A 104 0.85 -2.21 3.89
C VAL A 104 0.49 -2.44 5.35
N LEU A 105 -0.60 -3.13 5.67
CA LEU A 105 -0.94 -3.47 7.05
C LEU A 105 0.11 -4.36 7.73
N THR A 106 0.66 -5.32 6.99
CA THR A 106 1.71 -6.21 7.50
C THR A 106 3.00 -5.42 7.76
N TYR A 107 3.38 -4.56 6.83
CA TYR A 107 4.53 -3.66 6.96
C TYR A 107 4.38 -2.72 8.16
N MET A 108 3.22 -2.08 8.31
CA MET A 108 2.92 -1.23 9.46
C MET A 108 2.98 -1.99 10.78
N SER A 109 2.49 -3.23 10.81
CA SER A 109 2.55 -4.08 12.01
C SER A 109 3.99 -4.41 12.40
N ALA A 110 4.87 -4.65 11.43
CA ALA A 110 6.30 -4.87 11.68
C ALA A 110 6.98 -3.61 12.24
N ILE A 111 6.68 -2.44 11.68
CA ILE A 111 7.22 -1.15 12.16
C ILE A 111 6.71 -0.83 13.56
N PHE A 112 5.40 -0.94 13.81
CA PHE A 112 4.84 -0.70 15.14
C PHE A 112 5.37 -1.71 16.16
N GLY A 113 5.53 -2.97 15.78
CA GLY A 113 6.11 -4.01 16.64
C GLY A 113 7.53 -3.67 17.08
N GLU A 114 8.38 -3.19 16.16
CA GLU A 114 9.70 -2.70 16.53
C GLU A 114 9.57 -1.45 17.41
N MET A 115 8.81 -0.43 17.00
CA MET A 115 8.69 0.83 17.74
C MET A 115 8.26 0.63 19.19
N LEU A 116 7.31 -0.28 19.44
CA LEU A 116 6.87 -0.67 20.77
C LEU A 116 7.94 -1.46 21.53
N GLY A 117 8.62 -2.41 20.87
CA GLY A 117 9.66 -3.23 21.49
C GLY A 117 10.96 -2.48 21.82
N SER A 118 11.29 -1.46 21.02
CA SER A 118 12.50 -0.63 21.12
C SER A 118 12.35 0.53 22.11
N GLY A 119 11.10 0.86 22.48
CA GLY A 119 10.79 2.02 23.34
C GLY A 119 11.04 3.39 22.66
N ARG A 120 11.41 3.42 21.38
CA ARG A 120 11.69 4.62 20.59
C ARG A 120 10.44 5.19 19.90
N THR A 121 9.27 4.83 20.42
CA THR A 121 7.98 5.30 19.89
C THR A 121 7.86 6.81 20.06
N THR A 122 7.78 7.53 18.94
CA THR A 122 7.61 8.99 18.94
C THR A 122 6.20 9.36 18.42
N PRO A 123 5.48 10.31 19.04
CA PRO A 123 4.13 10.70 18.61
C PRO A 123 4.05 11.16 17.14
N LYS A 124 5.06 11.91 16.68
CA LYS A 124 5.18 12.33 15.27
C LYS A 124 5.22 11.13 14.31
N LEU A 125 5.91 10.06 14.70
CA LEU A 125 6.09 8.88 13.87
C LEU A 125 4.80 8.06 13.79
N ILE A 126 4.06 7.96 14.90
CA ILE A 126 2.70 7.38 14.89
C ILE A 126 1.77 8.21 13.98
N GLN A 127 1.77 9.54 14.13
CA GLN A 127 0.93 10.42 13.31
C GLN A 127 1.23 10.31 11.82
N LEU A 128 2.48 10.03 11.44
CA LEU A 128 2.87 9.76 10.06
C LEU A 128 2.26 8.45 9.54
N TYR A 129 2.27 7.38 10.34
CA TYR A 129 1.87 6.04 9.90
C TYR A 129 0.36 5.74 9.98
N VAL A 130 -0.37 6.39 10.88
CA VAL A 130 -1.82 6.19 11.06
C VAL A 130 -2.62 6.42 9.76
N PRO A 131 -2.39 7.50 8.97
CA PRO A 131 -3.08 7.70 7.70
C PRO A 131 -2.86 6.55 6.71
N PHE A 132 -1.64 6.02 6.63
CA PHE A 132 -1.33 4.88 5.76
C PHE A 132 -2.04 3.61 6.20
N ALA A 133 -2.07 3.34 7.51
CA ALA A 133 -2.80 2.21 8.06
C ALA A 133 -4.31 2.31 7.76
N LEU A 134 -4.91 3.48 7.94
CA LEU A 134 -6.34 3.70 7.66
C LEU A 134 -6.65 3.56 6.16
N ALA A 135 -5.78 4.09 5.30
CA ALA A 135 -5.90 3.93 3.86
C ALA A 135 -5.76 2.45 3.43
N ALA A 136 -4.87 1.69 4.08
CA ALA A 136 -4.69 0.27 3.83
C ALA A 136 -5.91 -0.56 4.24
N VAL A 137 -6.52 -0.27 5.41
CA VAL A 137 -7.80 -0.88 5.81
C VAL A 137 -8.89 -0.57 4.78
N THR A 138 -8.96 0.68 4.32
CA THR A 138 -9.92 1.09 3.27
C THR A 138 -9.68 0.31 1.98
N ALA A 139 -8.42 0.10 1.58
CA ALA A 139 -8.06 -0.68 0.39
C ALA A 139 -8.51 -2.14 0.48
N VAL A 140 -8.34 -2.76 1.64
CA VAL A 140 -8.78 -4.14 1.90
C VAL A 140 -10.31 -4.25 1.84
N LEU A 141 -11.01 -3.38 2.58
CA LEU A 141 -12.48 -3.36 2.62
C LEU A 141 -13.08 -3.14 1.22
N ARG A 142 -12.57 -2.14 0.51
CA ARG A 142 -13.00 -1.80 -0.86
C ARG A 142 -12.75 -2.97 -1.82
N GLY A 143 -11.61 -3.64 -1.69
CA GLY A 143 -11.28 -4.82 -2.48
C GLY A 143 -12.23 -5.99 -2.23
N PHE A 144 -12.49 -6.34 -0.97
CA PHE A 144 -13.42 -7.42 -0.60
C PHE A 144 -14.86 -7.14 -1.04
N CYS A 145 -15.37 -5.92 -0.84
CA CYS A 145 -16.69 -5.53 -1.31
C CYS A 145 -16.83 -5.66 -2.83
N SER A 146 -15.78 -5.28 -3.57
CA SER A 146 -15.76 -5.37 -5.04
C SER A 146 -15.71 -6.81 -5.53
N CYS A 147 -14.88 -7.67 -4.91
CA CYS A 147 -14.83 -9.10 -5.22
C CYS A 147 -16.17 -9.80 -4.94
N SER A 148 -16.81 -9.47 -3.80
CA SER A 148 -18.12 -10.02 -3.42
C SER A 148 -19.22 -9.64 -4.42
N ALA A 149 -19.25 -8.37 -4.85
CA ALA A 149 -20.20 -7.90 -5.86
C ALA A 149 -19.99 -8.60 -7.22
N GLN A 150 -18.74 -8.78 -7.64
CA GLN A 150 -18.41 -9.53 -8.86
C GLN A 150 -18.84 -10.99 -8.78
N ALA A 151 -18.56 -11.68 -7.65
CA ALA A 151 -18.96 -13.07 -7.45
C ALA A 151 -20.49 -13.24 -7.51
N THR A 152 -21.23 -12.31 -6.93
CA THR A 152 -22.70 -12.31 -6.95
C THR A 152 -23.25 -12.10 -8.37
N ALA A 153 -22.65 -11.19 -9.15
CA ALA A 153 -23.04 -10.96 -10.55
C ALA A 153 -22.76 -12.19 -11.44
N VAL A 154 -21.64 -12.89 -11.23
CA VAL A 154 -21.34 -14.13 -11.96
C VAL A 154 -22.34 -15.23 -11.59
N ALA A 155 -22.70 -15.37 -10.31
CA ALA A 155 -23.68 -16.35 -9.87
C ALA A 155 -25.08 -16.08 -10.45
N SER A 156 -25.49 -14.81 -10.58
CA SER A 156 -26.78 -14.45 -11.20
C SER A 156 -26.81 -14.65 -12.72
N HIS A 157 -25.65 -14.62 -13.38
CA HIS A 157 -25.51 -14.87 -14.82
C HIS A 157 -25.20 -16.33 -15.18
N ALA A 158 -25.01 -17.21 -14.18
CA ALA A 158 -24.83 -18.63 -14.43
C ALA A 158 -26.12 -19.19 -15.07
N PRO A 159 -26.07 -19.76 -16.29
CA PRO A 159 -27.25 -20.32 -16.92
C PRO A 159 -27.75 -21.47 -16.04
N THR A 160 -29.03 -21.41 -15.65
CA THR A 160 -29.74 -22.52 -15.02
C THR A 160 -29.58 -23.74 -15.92
N ALA A 161 -28.64 -24.63 -15.56
CA ALA A 161 -28.38 -25.85 -16.29
C ALA A 161 -29.69 -26.67 -16.32
N ARG A 162 -30.31 -26.62 -17.49
CA ARG A 162 -31.50 -27.33 -17.93
C ARG A 162 -31.44 -28.77 -17.45
N LYS A 163 -32.12 -29.09 -16.34
CA LYS A 163 -32.44 -30.46 -15.93
C LYS A 163 -33.27 -31.07 -17.07
N LYS A 164 -32.62 -31.81 -17.98
CA LYS A 164 -33.32 -32.71 -18.89
C LYS A 164 -34.04 -33.74 -18.03
N ARG A 165 -35.37 -33.75 -18.14
CA ARG A 165 -36.21 -34.87 -17.69
C ARG A 165 -35.73 -36.12 -18.45
N LEU A 166 -35.33 -37.14 -17.70
CA LEU A 166 -35.33 -38.54 -18.10
C LEU A 166 -36.45 -39.21 -17.32
#